data_AF-A0A9K3IA90-F1
#
_entry.id   AF-A0A9K3IA90-F1
#
_cell.length_a   1.000
_cell.length_b   1.000
_cell.length_c   1.000
_cell.angle_alpha   90.00
_cell.angle_beta   90.00
_cell.angle_gamma   90.00
#
_symmetry.space_group_name_H-M   'P 1'
#
loop_
_entity.id
_entity.type
_entity.pdbx_description
1 polymer ?
#
loop_
_entity_poly.entity_id
_entity_poly.type
_entity_poly.pdbx_seq_one_letter_code
_entity_poly.pdbx_strand_id
1 'polypeptide(L)'
;MVAKSYGIEEHYEPLLGSTTYLLRLLKYISPQGDDRNMGIIPHTDKTFTSILHQNEVKGLEIKTKDGEWIEVHPSPSSFIVMAGDACMVAWTNGRIEPSCHRVMMQGNTDRYSLGLFTFIRDLKVEVPQELVDENHPLQFKAFDHYKFLHYHASAEGKRSKFPLKSYCGI
;
A
#
# COMPACT_ATOMS: atom_id res chain seq x y z
N MET A 1 -16.22 -6.99 1.54
CA MET A 1 -16.46 -6.01 2.64
C MET A 1 -16.14 -4.59 2.19
N VAL A 2 -14.89 -4.29 1.78
CA VAL A 2 -14.54 -2.95 1.24
C VAL A 2 -15.26 -2.65 -0.08
N ALA A 3 -15.29 -3.58 -1.04
CA ALA A 3 -16.05 -3.43 -2.29
C ALA A 3 -17.50 -3.02 -2.04
N LYS A 4 -18.11 -3.77 -1.13
CA LYS A 4 -19.49 -3.64 -0.73
C LYS A 4 -19.81 -2.34 -0.02
N SER A 5 -18.88 -1.78 0.75
CA SER A 5 -19.10 -0.47 1.38
C SER A 5 -19.14 0.68 0.36
N TYR A 6 -18.64 0.46 -0.86
CA TYR A 6 -18.67 1.42 -1.96
C TYR A 6 -19.64 1.04 -3.09
N GLY A 7 -20.36 -0.07 -2.99
CA GLY A 7 -21.32 -0.52 -4.01
C GLY A 7 -20.67 -0.96 -5.34
N ILE A 8 -19.44 -1.47 -5.28
CA ILE A 8 -18.60 -1.80 -6.45
C ILE A 8 -18.17 -3.28 -6.43
N GLU A 9 -18.98 -4.17 -5.85
CA GLU A 9 -18.69 -5.60 -5.76
C GLU A 9 -18.45 -6.26 -7.12
N GLU A 10 -19.22 -5.86 -8.13
CA GLU A 10 -19.14 -6.42 -9.49
C GLU A 10 -17.78 -6.16 -10.14
N HIS A 11 -17.10 -5.07 -9.75
CA HIS A 11 -15.77 -4.70 -10.24
C HIS A 11 -14.64 -5.46 -9.55
N TYR A 12 -14.91 -6.16 -8.44
CA TYR A 12 -13.88 -6.87 -7.67
C TYR A 12 -13.56 -8.26 -8.22
N GLU A 13 -14.57 -9.00 -8.71
CA GLU A 13 -14.39 -10.37 -9.19
C GLU A 13 -13.36 -10.48 -10.34
N PRO A 14 -13.37 -9.61 -11.37
CA PRO A 14 -12.33 -9.65 -12.41
C PRO A 14 -10.92 -9.39 -11.86
N LEU A 15 -10.80 -8.49 -10.87
CA LEU A 15 -9.51 -8.19 -10.23
C LEU A 15 -8.97 -9.41 -9.47
N LEU A 16 -9.83 -10.21 -8.84
CA LEU A 16 -9.42 -11.45 -8.16
C LEU A 16 -8.78 -12.45 -9.14
N GLY A 17 -9.41 -12.68 -10.30
CA GLY A 17 -8.88 -13.57 -11.33
C GLY A 17 -7.53 -13.12 -11.91
N SER A 18 -7.29 -11.82 -11.88
CA SER A 18 -6.04 -11.17 -12.33
C SER A 18 -5.07 -10.85 -11.20
N THR A 19 -5.32 -11.29 -9.96
CA THR A 19 -4.44 -10.99 -8.83
C THR A 19 -3.26 -11.95 -8.78
N THR A 20 -2.06 -11.39 -8.59
CA THR A 20 -0.85 -12.11 -8.23
C THR A 20 -0.43 -11.76 -6.82
N TYR A 21 0.31 -12.68 -6.20
CA TYR A 21 0.74 -12.57 -4.82
C TYR A 21 2.26 -12.65 -4.73
N LEU A 22 2.84 -11.74 -3.95
CA LEU A 22 4.23 -11.78 -3.54
C LEU A 22 4.27 -11.95 -2.02
N LEU A 23 4.77 -13.10 -1.56
CA LEU A 23 5.06 -13.34 -0.15
C LEU A 23 6.51 -12.94 0.15
N ARG A 24 6.73 -12.10 1.16
CA ARG A 24 8.06 -11.74 1.65
C ARG A 24 8.18 -12.02 3.13
N LEU A 25 9.29 -12.67 3.49
CA LEU A 25 9.76 -12.77 4.86
C LEU A 25 10.88 -11.75 5.03
N LEU A 26 10.73 -10.88 6.03
CA LEU A 26 11.62 -9.75 6.27
C LEU A 26 12.21 -9.87 7.66
N LYS A 27 13.53 -9.72 7.76
CA LYS A 27 14.27 -9.62 9.02
C LYS A 27 14.85 -8.21 9.14
N TYR A 28 14.66 -7.59 10.30
CA TYR A 28 15.23 -6.31 10.66
C TYR A 28 16.15 -6.51 11.85
N ILE A 29 17.41 -6.14 11.67
CA ILE A 29 18.43 -6.30 12.71
C ILE A 29 18.23 -5.22 13.76
N SER A 30 18.23 -5.62 15.03
CA SER A 30 18.11 -4.68 16.13
C SER A 30 19.35 -3.78 16.22
N PRO A 31 19.19 -2.50 16.61
CA PRO A 31 20.33 -1.67 16.97
C PRO A 31 21.06 -2.21 18.21
N GLN A 32 22.25 -1.68 18.52
CA GLN A 32 22.93 -1.96 19.79
C GLN A 32 22.61 -0.85 20.79
N GLY A 33 22.24 -1.23 22.02
CA GLY A 33 21.96 -0.28 23.09
C GLY A 33 20.61 0.44 22.92
N ASP A 34 20.56 1.72 23.30
CA ASP A 34 19.32 2.52 23.33
C ASP A 34 19.04 3.26 22.01
N ASP A 35 19.80 2.98 20.96
CA ASP A 35 19.66 3.62 19.66
C ASP A 35 18.29 3.30 19.00
N ARG A 36 17.77 4.29 18.27
CA ARG A 36 16.57 4.16 17.45
C ARG A 36 16.92 4.39 15.99
N ASN A 37 16.87 3.32 15.20
CA ASN A 37 17.34 3.31 13.81
C ASN A 37 16.21 3.13 12.80
N MET A 38 16.40 3.69 11.60
CA MET A 38 15.46 3.50 10.48
C MET A 38 15.68 2.11 9.87
N GLY A 39 14.70 1.21 10.04
CA GLY A 39 14.69 -0.10 9.38
C GLY A 39 14.25 0.02 7.92
N ILE A 40 13.15 0.74 7.68
CA ILE A 40 12.66 1.10 6.33
C ILE A 40 12.19 2.54 6.35
N ILE A 41 12.63 3.32 5.36
CA ILE A 41 12.23 4.71 5.17
C ILE A 41 10.71 4.87 4.93
N PRO A 42 10.13 6.04 5.22
CA PRO A 42 8.73 6.35 4.89
C PRO A 42 8.40 6.07 3.42
N HIS A 43 7.38 5.26 3.17
CA HIS A 43 6.90 4.94 1.83
C HIS A 43 5.43 4.49 1.84
N THR A 44 4.84 4.42 0.66
CA THR A 44 3.56 3.73 0.42
C THR A 44 3.82 2.51 -0.46
N ASP A 45 3.07 1.43 -0.22
CA ASP A 45 3.18 0.24 -1.04
C ASP A 45 2.66 0.49 -2.44
N LYS A 46 3.34 -0.05 -3.45
CA LYS A 46 2.91 0.05 -4.85
C LYS A 46 1.90 -1.01 -5.24
N THR A 47 1.38 -1.75 -4.26
CA THR A 47 0.44 -2.86 -4.41
C THR A 47 -0.99 -2.39 -4.63
N PHE A 48 -1.89 -3.35 -4.85
CA PHE A 48 -3.32 -3.15 -4.65
C PHE A 48 -3.65 -3.23 -3.15
N THR A 49 -3.26 -4.31 -2.48
CA THR A 49 -3.42 -4.47 -1.02
C THR A 49 -2.20 -5.17 -0.44
N SER A 50 -1.88 -4.83 0.80
CA SER A 50 -0.82 -5.46 1.58
C SER A 50 -1.38 -6.03 2.86
N ILE A 51 -1.04 -7.28 3.19
CA ILE A 51 -1.38 -7.92 4.45
C ILE A 51 -0.09 -8.22 5.19
N LEU A 52 0.06 -7.67 6.39
CA LEU A 52 1.25 -7.83 7.22
C LEU A 52 0.95 -8.61 8.50
N HIS A 53 1.90 -9.43 8.89
CA HIS A 53 1.99 -10.03 10.22
C HIS A 53 3.43 -9.87 10.73
N GLN A 54 3.59 -9.75 12.04
CA GLN A 54 4.89 -9.50 12.67
C GLN A 54 4.99 -10.25 13.99
N ASN A 55 6.23 -10.54 14.41
CA ASN A 55 6.49 -11.00 15.77
C ASN A 55 6.19 -9.90 16.81
N GLU A 56 6.30 -10.21 18.10
CA GLU A 56 5.99 -9.32 19.22
C GLU A 56 6.94 -8.10 19.36
N VAL A 57 7.80 -7.86 18.37
CA VAL A 57 8.70 -6.72 18.32
C VAL A 57 8.03 -5.56 17.58
N LYS A 58 7.92 -4.43 18.27
CA LYS A 58 7.41 -3.17 17.73
C LYS A 58 8.29 -2.63 16.61
N GLY A 59 7.74 -1.70 15.82
CA GLY A 59 8.54 -0.91 14.90
C GLY A 59 7.81 -0.42 13.66
N LEU A 60 6.71 -1.06 13.27
CA LEU A 60 5.86 -0.52 12.21
C LEU A 60 5.18 0.75 12.71
N GLU A 61 5.35 1.84 11.96
CA GLU A 61 4.67 3.10 12.20
C GLU A 61 3.90 3.52 10.96
N ILE A 62 2.66 3.96 11.14
CA ILE A 62 1.76 4.43 10.08
C ILE A 62 1.51 5.92 10.27
N LYS A 63 1.62 6.69 9.18
CA LYS A 63 1.37 8.12 9.18
C LYS A 63 -0.13 8.40 9.06
N THR A 64 -0.67 9.22 9.95
CA THR A 64 -2.04 9.71 9.90
C THR A 64 -2.21 10.80 8.85
N LYS A 65 -3.46 11.15 8.55
CA LYS A 65 -3.80 12.27 7.65
C LYS A 65 -3.30 13.62 8.17
N ASP A 66 -3.28 13.79 9.49
CA ASP A 66 -2.77 15.00 10.15
C ASP A 66 -1.24 15.05 10.19
N GLY A 67 -0.58 14.00 9.75
CA GLY A 67 0.87 13.92 9.59
C GLY A 67 1.62 13.28 10.76
N GLU A 68 0.89 12.86 11.80
CA GLU A 68 1.43 12.17 12.98
C GLU A 68 1.78 10.71 12.69
N TRP A 69 2.73 10.16 13.43
CA TRP A 69 3.12 8.75 13.32
C TRP A 69 2.54 7.93 14.47
N ILE A 70 1.77 6.89 14.14
CA ILE A 70 1.21 5.94 15.10
C ILE A 70 2.02 4.65 15.04
N GLU A 71 2.56 4.22 16.18
CA GLU A 71 3.18 2.90 16.33
C GLU A 71 2.09 1.81 16.38
N VAL A 72 2.25 0.80 15.53
CA VAL A 72 1.34 -0.35 15.52
C VAL A 72 1.80 -1.38 16.54
N HIS A 73 0.95 -1.63 17.54
CA HIS A 73 1.19 -2.67 18.52
C HIS A 73 1.04 -4.06 17.89
N PRO A 74 2.06 -4.93 17.99
CA PRO A 74 1.97 -6.29 17.48
C PRO A 74 0.89 -7.09 18.22
N SER A 75 0.22 -7.98 17.50
CA SER A 75 -0.70 -8.95 18.08
C SER A 75 -0.54 -10.29 17.36
N PRO A 76 -0.40 -11.40 18.10
CA PRO A 76 -0.26 -12.73 17.50
C PRO A 76 -1.54 -13.19 16.79
N SER A 77 -2.67 -12.52 17.06
CA SER A 77 -4.00 -12.93 16.62
C SER A 77 -4.55 -12.04 15.50
N SER A 78 -3.79 -11.06 15.01
CA SER A 78 -4.27 -10.13 13.99
C SER A 78 -3.31 -9.96 12.82
N PHE A 79 -3.90 -9.48 11.72
CA PHE A 79 -3.19 -9.03 10.54
C PHE A 79 -3.47 -7.56 10.34
N ILE A 80 -2.49 -6.85 9.78
CA ILE A 80 -2.64 -5.47 9.36
C ILE A 80 -2.92 -5.50 7.87
N VAL A 81 -4.03 -4.89 7.45
CA VAL A 81 -4.41 -4.78 6.03
C VAL A 81 -4.27 -3.32 5.62
N MET A 82 -3.44 -3.06 4.62
CA MET A 82 -3.17 -1.71 4.12
C MET A 82 -3.54 -1.59 2.65
N ALA A 83 -4.11 -0.45 2.28
CA ALA A 83 -4.31 -0.07 0.89
C ALA A 83 -2.97 0.36 0.29
N GLY A 84 -2.64 -0.18 -0.88
CA GLY A 84 -1.52 0.27 -1.68
C GLY A 84 -1.92 1.38 -2.66
N ASP A 85 -0.92 1.94 -3.33
CA ASP A 85 -1.06 2.99 -4.33
C ASP A 85 -2.03 2.57 -5.43
N ALA A 86 -1.95 1.33 -5.93
CA ALA A 86 -2.85 0.90 -6.98
C ALA A 86 -4.30 0.92 -6.49
N CYS A 87 -4.62 0.58 -5.24
CA CYS A 87 -5.99 0.69 -4.71
C CYS A 87 -6.48 2.14 -4.62
N MET A 88 -5.60 3.10 -4.29
CA MET A 88 -5.93 4.53 -4.27
C MET A 88 -6.50 4.99 -5.61
N VAL A 89 -5.88 4.58 -6.71
CA VAL A 89 -6.36 4.92 -8.06
C VAL A 89 -7.45 3.99 -8.54
N ALA A 90 -7.13 2.69 -8.55
CA ALA A 90 -7.88 1.63 -9.20
C ALA A 90 -9.35 1.74 -8.93
N TRP A 91 -9.69 1.78 -7.66
CA TRP A 91 -10.96 1.24 -7.26
C TRP A 91 -11.78 2.22 -6.49
N THR A 92 -11.13 3.27 -5.96
CA THR A 92 -11.79 4.20 -5.04
C THR A 92 -11.81 5.63 -5.57
N ASN A 93 -11.24 5.88 -6.76
CA ASN A 93 -11.08 7.20 -7.36
C ASN A 93 -10.43 8.21 -6.38
N GLY A 94 -9.48 7.76 -5.55
CA GLY A 94 -8.84 8.58 -4.52
C GLY A 94 -9.55 8.65 -3.17
N ARG A 95 -10.63 7.89 -2.93
CA ARG A 95 -11.34 7.88 -1.63
C ARG A 95 -10.59 7.14 -0.53
N ILE A 96 -9.82 6.11 -0.88
CA ILE A 96 -8.91 5.43 0.06
C ILE A 96 -7.48 5.89 -0.23
N GLU A 97 -6.86 6.52 0.76
CA GLU A 97 -5.47 6.93 0.68
C GLU A 97 -4.54 5.75 1.02
N PRO A 98 -3.42 5.60 0.29
CA PRO A 98 -2.46 4.55 0.56
C PRO A 98 -1.75 4.84 1.88
N SER A 99 -1.56 3.80 2.69
CA SER A 99 -1.00 3.97 4.03
C SER A 99 0.51 4.25 3.96
N CYS A 100 0.90 5.50 4.17
CA CYS A 100 2.30 5.86 4.32
C CYS A 100 2.82 5.28 5.64
N HIS A 101 3.86 4.45 5.56
CA HIS A 101 4.37 3.73 6.70
C HIS A 101 5.90 3.64 6.66
N ARG A 102 6.50 3.38 7.83
CA ARG A 102 7.94 3.18 8.00
C ARG A 102 8.19 2.09 9.04
N VAL A 103 9.45 1.64 9.14
CA VAL A 103 9.87 0.75 10.23
C VAL A 103 10.97 1.44 11.03
N MET A 104 10.73 1.66 12.31
CA MET A 104 11.72 2.11 13.29
C MET A 104 12.14 0.93 14.15
N MET A 105 13.44 0.73 14.30
CA MET A 105 14.02 -0.35 15.11
C MET A 105 14.57 0.24 16.41
N GLN A 106 14.26 -0.41 17.53
CA GLN A 106 14.74 -0.05 18.87
C GLN A 106 14.89 -1.31 19.73
N GLY A 107 15.80 -1.25 20.70
CA GLY A 107 16.06 -2.35 21.63
C GLY A 107 16.96 -3.43 21.03
N ASN A 108 16.99 -4.60 21.67
CA ASN A 108 18.00 -5.64 21.41
C ASN A 108 17.42 -6.93 20.79
N THR A 109 16.24 -6.85 20.18
CA THR A 109 15.57 -8.03 19.59
C THR A 109 15.25 -7.80 18.13
N ASP A 110 15.70 -8.72 17.27
CA ASP A 110 15.41 -8.69 15.84
C ASP A 110 13.89 -8.75 15.58
N ARG A 111 13.42 -7.90 14.66
CA ARG A 111 12.03 -7.93 14.20
C ARG A 111 11.92 -8.82 12.97
N TYR A 112 10.88 -9.64 12.95
CA TYR A 112 10.52 -10.48 11.81
C TYR A 112 9.12 -10.13 11.36
N SER A 113 8.92 -9.97 10.05
CA SER A 113 7.59 -9.76 9.50
C SER A 113 7.36 -10.55 8.22
N LEU A 114 6.12 -10.99 8.06
CA LEU A 114 5.57 -11.58 6.86
C LEU A 114 4.73 -10.53 6.16
N GLY A 115 4.97 -10.31 4.87
CA GLY A 115 4.14 -9.47 4.02
C GLY A 115 3.60 -10.23 2.83
N LEU A 116 2.29 -10.23 2.66
CA LEU A 116 1.60 -10.70 1.45
C LEU A 116 1.13 -9.48 0.66
N PHE A 117 1.70 -9.31 -0.52
CA PHE A 117 1.52 -8.13 -1.38
C PHE A 117 0.77 -8.54 -2.65
N THR A 118 -0.28 -7.81 -3.02
CA THR A 118 -1.08 -8.12 -4.23
C THR A 118 -0.83 -7.17 -5.38
N PHE A 119 -0.78 -7.71 -6.59
CA PHE A 119 -0.63 -6.95 -7.84
C PHE A 119 -1.61 -7.47 -8.90
N ILE A 120 -2.05 -6.60 -9.81
CA ILE A 120 -3.04 -6.95 -10.84
C ILE A 120 -2.29 -7.15 -12.16
N ARG A 121 -2.43 -8.33 -12.78
CA ARG A 121 -1.81 -8.67 -14.07
C ARG A 121 -2.87 -8.81 -15.16
N ASP A 122 -2.45 -8.60 -16.41
CA ASP A 122 -3.25 -8.89 -17.61
C ASP A 122 -4.63 -8.20 -17.67
N LEU A 123 -4.86 -7.21 -16.79
CA LEU A 123 -6.07 -6.41 -16.71
C LEU A 123 -5.69 -4.96 -16.41
N LYS A 124 -6.37 -4.03 -17.06
CA LYS A 124 -6.24 -2.62 -16.72
C LYS A 124 -7.00 -2.35 -15.44
N VAL A 125 -6.35 -1.57 -14.61
CA VAL A 125 -6.86 -1.08 -13.36
C VAL A 125 -7.62 0.22 -13.65
N GLU A 126 -8.93 0.24 -13.39
CA GLU A 126 -9.83 1.33 -13.81
C GLU A 126 -10.86 1.70 -12.74
N VAL A 127 -11.15 3.00 -12.66
CA VAL A 127 -12.12 3.56 -11.72
C VAL A 127 -13.53 3.10 -12.07
N PRO A 128 -14.27 2.47 -11.13
CA PRO A 128 -15.69 2.18 -11.30
C PRO A 128 -16.49 3.46 -11.54
N GLN A 129 -17.40 3.44 -12.52
CA GLN A 129 -18.19 4.62 -12.91
C GLN A 129 -19.13 5.08 -11.78
N GLU A 130 -19.53 4.16 -10.91
CA GLU A 130 -20.34 4.39 -9.71
C GLU A 130 -19.64 5.32 -8.71
N LEU A 131 -18.33 5.50 -8.83
CA LEU A 131 -17.53 6.41 -8.01
C LEU A 131 -17.20 7.75 -8.68
N VAL A 132 -17.79 8.00 -9.85
CA VAL A 132 -17.61 9.21 -10.64
C VAL A 132 -18.93 9.97 -10.70
N ASP A 133 -18.92 11.20 -10.19
CA ASP A 133 -20.08 12.09 -10.19
C ASP A 133 -19.64 13.56 -10.29
N GLU A 134 -20.60 14.49 -10.28
CA GLU A 134 -20.32 15.93 -10.39
C GLU A 134 -19.48 16.48 -9.22
N ASN A 135 -19.60 15.91 -8.02
CA ASN A 135 -18.85 16.31 -6.83
C ASN A 135 -17.50 15.61 -6.74
N HIS A 136 -17.37 14.43 -7.38
CA HIS A 136 -16.14 13.63 -7.38
C HIS A 136 -15.84 13.12 -8.80
N PRO A 137 -15.32 14.00 -9.69
CA PRO A 137 -15.05 13.64 -11.08
C PRO A 137 -13.96 12.58 -11.20
N LEU A 138 -13.80 12.02 -12.39
CA LEU A 138 -12.75 11.05 -12.69
C LEU A 138 -11.38 11.71 -12.47
N GLN A 139 -10.60 11.17 -11.52
CA GLN A 139 -9.27 11.72 -11.20
C GLN A 139 -8.14 10.96 -11.88
N PHE A 140 -8.41 9.78 -12.42
CA PHE A 140 -7.39 8.88 -12.94
C PHE A 140 -7.87 8.09 -14.16
N LYS A 141 -6.95 7.85 -15.09
CA LYS A 141 -7.13 7.04 -16.31
C LYS A 141 -6.86 5.58 -15.99
N ALA A 142 -7.52 4.68 -16.72
CA ALA A 142 -7.25 3.24 -16.66
C ALA A 142 -5.78 2.94 -17.01
N PHE A 143 -5.12 2.08 -16.22
CA PHE A 143 -3.69 1.84 -16.35
C PHE A 143 -3.29 0.38 -16.15
N ASP A 144 -2.12 -0.01 -16.66
CA ASP A 144 -1.55 -1.33 -16.43
C ASP A 144 -0.67 -1.27 -15.17
N HIS A 145 -0.99 -2.11 -14.18
CA HIS A 145 -0.31 -2.08 -12.88
C HIS A 145 1.18 -2.41 -13.02
N TYR A 146 1.56 -3.38 -13.85
CA TYR A 146 2.97 -3.72 -14.04
C TYR A 146 3.71 -2.62 -14.78
N LYS A 147 3.10 -1.97 -15.77
CA LYS A 147 3.71 -0.79 -16.40
C LYS A 147 3.88 0.37 -15.43
N PHE A 148 2.95 0.56 -14.49
CA PHE A 148 3.12 1.50 -13.39
C PHE A 148 4.34 1.15 -12.51
N LEU A 149 4.54 -0.13 -12.16
CA LEU A 149 5.73 -0.56 -11.41
C LEU A 149 7.03 -0.26 -12.17
N HIS A 150 7.05 -0.49 -13.49
CA HIS A 150 8.21 -0.14 -14.34
C HIS A 150 8.45 1.37 -14.38
N TYR A 151 7.38 2.16 -14.55
CA TYR A 151 7.46 3.63 -14.48
C TYR A 151 8.01 4.08 -13.12
N HIS A 152 7.51 3.53 -12.01
CA HIS A 152 7.97 3.87 -10.67
C HIS A 152 9.47 3.58 -10.47
N ALA A 153 9.99 2.50 -11.05
CA ALA A 153 11.41 2.15 -11.00
C ALA A 153 12.31 3.03 -11.90
N SER A 154 11.72 3.72 -12.88
CA SER A 154 12.43 4.60 -13.82
C SER A 154 12.99 5.87 -13.15
N ALA A 155 13.92 6.54 -13.81
CA ALA A 155 14.46 7.82 -13.33
C ALA A 155 13.38 8.91 -13.21
N GLU A 156 12.37 8.88 -14.09
CA GLU A 156 11.24 9.80 -14.05
C GLU A 156 10.34 9.52 -12.85
N GLY A 157 9.93 8.26 -12.67
CA GLY A 157 9.09 7.86 -11.55
C GLY A 157 9.73 8.12 -10.18
N LYS A 158 11.05 7.92 -10.06
CA LYS A 158 11.82 8.22 -8.84
C LYS A 158 11.89 9.71 -8.50
N ARG A 159 11.79 10.60 -9.49
CA ARG A 159 11.74 12.06 -9.28
C ARG A 159 10.35 12.56 -8.94
N SER A 160 9.30 11.79 -9.26
CA SER A 160 7.93 12.20 -8.96
C SER A 160 7.65 12.10 -7.46
N LYS A 161 7.14 13.20 -6.90
CA LYS A 161 6.62 13.24 -5.53
C LYS A 161 5.36 12.37 -5.35
N PHE A 162 4.58 12.21 -6.43
CA PHE A 162 3.35 11.42 -6.45
C PHE A 162 3.33 10.54 -7.71
N PRO A 163 4.11 9.44 -7.73
CA PRO A 163 4.36 8.67 -8.95
C PRO A 163 3.08 8.23 -9.67
N LEU A 164 2.08 7.79 -8.90
CA LEU A 164 0.84 7.31 -9.47
C LEU A 164 0.00 8.42 -10.11
N LYS A 165 -0.11 9.59 -9.45
CA LYS A 165 -0.75 10.78 -10.03
C LYS A 165 -0.03 11.23 -11.31
N SER A 166 1.30 11.20 -11.33
CA SER A 166 2.06 11.52 -12.54
C SER A 166 1.83 10.52 -13.68
N TYR A 167 1.65 9.23 -13.34
CA TYR A 167 1.51 8.16 -14.33
C TYR A 167 0.12 8.12 -14.99
N CYS A 168 -0.94 8.29 -14.19
CA CYS A 168 -2.31 8.05 -14.65
C CYS A 168 -3.32 9.11 -14.19
N GLY A 169 -2.89 10.19 -13.53
CA GLY A 169 -3.79 11.28 -13.16
C GLY A 169 -4.39 12.00 -14.37
N ILE A 170 -5.55 12.63 -14.14
CA ILE A 170 -6.21 13.56 -15.07
C ILE A 170 -5.92 15.00 -14.64
#